data_AF-B7Z805-F1
#
_entry.id   AF-B7Z805-F1
#
_cell.length_a   1.000
_cell.length_b   1.000
_cell.length_c   1.000
_cell.angle_alpha   90.00
_cell.angle_beta   90.00
_cell.angle_gamma   90.00
#
_symmetry.space_group_name_H-M   'P 1'
#
loop_
_entity.id
_entity.type
_entity.pdbx_description
1 polymer ?
#
loop_
_entity_poly.entity_id
_entity_poly.type
_entity_poly.pdbx_seq_one_letter_code
_entity_poly.pdbx_strand_id
1 'polypeptide(L)'
;MFVFVLTPLIEPHVPLRPANTITKVPSEKILRAGKILRNAILSRAPHMIRDRKYHLKTYRQCCVGTELVDWMMQQTPCVHSRTQAVGMWQVLLEDGVLNHVDQEHHFQDKYLFYRFLDDEHEDAPLPTEEEKKECDEELQDTMLLLSQMGPDAHMRMILRKPPGQRTVDDLEIIYEELLHIKALSHLSTTVKRELAGVLIFESHAKGGTVLFNQGEEGTSWYIILKGSVNVVIYGKGVVCTLHEGDDFGKLALVNDAPRAASIVLREDNCHFLRVDKEDFNRILRDVEANTVRLKEHDQDVLVLEKVPAGNRASNQGNSQPQQKYTVMSGTPEKILEHFLETIRLEATLNEATDSVLNDFIMMHCVFMPNTQLCPALVAHYHAQPSRYRTGENGLCPQQ
;
A
#
# COMPACT_ATOMS: atom_id res chain seq x y z
N MET A 1 -50.46 -14.37 -6.91
CA MET A 1 -50.01 -13.46 -5.84
C MET A 1 -48.51 -13.27 -6.05
N PHE A 2 -48.13 -12.26 -6.84
CA PHE A 2 -46.73 -11.95 -7.14
C PHE A 2 -46.15 -11.20 -5.94
N VAL A 3 -45.21 -11.84 -5.24
CA VAL A 3 -44.48 -11.20 -4.15
C VAL A 3 -43.37 -10.38 -4.80
N PHE A 4 -43.53 -9.06 -4.81
CA PHE A 4 -42.46 -8.13 -5.11
C PHE A 4 -41.37 -8.30 -4.04
N VAL A 5 -40.24 -8.90 -4.42
CA VAL A 5 -39.01 -8.82 -3.64
C VAL A 5 -38.48 -7.41 -3.84
N LEU A 6 -38.69 -6.54 -2.85
CA LEU A 6 -38.02 -5.25 -2.77
C LEU A 6 -36.51 -5.52 -2.73
N THR A 7 -35.83 -5.21 -3.82
CA THR A 7 -34.38 -5.02 -3.82
C THR A 7 -34.04 -3.96 -2.77
N PRO A 8 -33.11 -4.20 -1.83
CA PRO A 8 -32.64 -3.14 -0.97
C PRO A 8 -31.99 -2.09 -1.87
N LEU A 9 -32.50 -0.87 -1.82
CA LEU A 9 -31.79 0.29 -2.35
C LEU A 9 -30.42 0.32 -1.66
N ILE A 10 -29.36 0.14 -2.44
CA ILE A 10 -27.98 0.41 -2.02
C ILE A 10 -28.00 1.85 -1.53
N GLU A 11 -27.85 2.06 -0.22
CA GLU A 11 -27.72 3.41 0.32
C GLU A 11 -26.50 4.05 -0.35
N PRO A 12 -26.64 5.27 -0.91
CA PRO A 12 -25.50 5.97 -1.48
C PRO A 12 -24.46 6.14 -0.38
N HIS A 13 -23.25 5.64 -0.67
CA HIS A 13 -22.06 5.67 0.18
C HIS A 13 -22.00 7.00 0.96
N VAL A 14 -22.40 7.00 2.23
CA VAL A 14 -22.30 8.20 3.06
C VAL A 14 -20.80 8.47 3.18
N PRO A 15 -20.30 9.65 2.77
CA PRO A 15 -18.89 9.97 2.96
C PRO A 15 -18.63 9.93 4.47
N LEU A 16 -17.80 8.97 4.91
CA LEU A 16 -17.30 8.98 6.27
C LEU A 16 -16.61 10.33 6.49
N ARG A 17 -17.09 11.11 7.46
CA ARG A 17 -16.37 12.34 7.83
C ARG A 17 -14.93 11.95 8.22
N PRO A 18 -13.92 12.75 7.86
CA PRO A 18 -12.53 12.35 8.07
C PRO A 18 -12.24 11.99 9.53
N ALA A 19 -12.76 12.73 10.50
CA ALA A 19 -12.48 12.45 11.92
C ALA A 19 -13.45 11.47 12.61
N ASN A 20 -14.34 10.77 11.89
CA ASN A 20 -15.17 9.76 12.55
C ASN A 20 -14.27 8.64 13.08
N THR A 21 -14.29 8.44 14.40
CA THR A 21 -13.55 7.37 15.06
C THR A 21 -13.93 6.03 14.45
N ILE A 22 -12.93 5.20 14.21
CA ILE A 22 -13.13 3.87 13.63
C ILE A 22 -13.78 2.94 14.66
N THR A 23 -13.46 3.19 15.93
CA THR A 23 -13.97 2.48 17.10
C THR A 23 -14.94 3.38 17.88
N LYS A 24 -15.98 2.78 18.48
CA LYS A 24 -16.91 3.50 19.35
C LYS A 24 -16.39 3.69 20.78
N VAL A 25 -15.42 2.86 21.19
CA VAL A 25 -14.81 2.87 22.51
C VAL A 25 -13.30 2.75 22.30
N PRO A 26 -12.48 3.64 22.88
CA PRO A 26 -11.04 3.53 22.80
C PRO A 26 -10.54 2.21 23.39
N SER A 27 -9.54 1.61 22.77
CA SER A 27 -8.79 0.49 23.33
C SER A 27 -8.11 0.92 24.64
N GLU A 28 -8.18 0.09 25.68
CA GLU A 28 -7.54 0.37 26.98
C GLU A 28 -6.05 0.70 26.84
N LYS A 29 -5.36 0.04 25.91
CA LYS A 29 -3.94 0.29 25.62
C LYS A 29 -3.70 1.67 25.02
N ILE A 30 -4.54 2.09 24.08
CA ILE A 30 -4.41 3.38 23.38
C ILE A 30 -4.84 4.52 24.32
N LEU A 31 -5.86 4.29 25.15
CA LEU A 31 -6.26 5.21 26.21
C LEU A 31 -5.12 5.45 27.20
N ARG A 32 -4.44 4.39 27.66
CA ARG A 32 -3.26 4.51 28.52
C ARG A 32 -2.12 5.26 27.83
N ALA A 33 -1.85 4.95 26.56
CA ALA A 33 -0.83 5.65 25.77
C ALA A 33 -1.10 7.16 25.70
N GLY A 34 -2.35 7.57 25.46
CA GLY A 34 -2.71 8.98 25.46
C GLY A 34 -2.51 9.65 26.81
N LYS A 35 -2.85 8.98 27.92
CA LYS A 35 -2.62 9.49 29.28
C LYS A 35 -1.13 9.72 29.56
N ILE A 36 -0.28 8.73 29.23
CA ILE A 36 1.18 8.83 29.40
C ILE A 36 1.72 10.01 28.60
N LEU A 37 1.35 10.14 27.32
CA LEU A 37 1.82 11.23 26.48
C LEU A 37 1.35 12.60 26.97
N ARG A 38 0.08 12.74 27.36
CA ARG A 38 -0.44 13.97 27.95
C ARG A 38 0.35 14.37 29.19
N ASN A 39 0.57 13.43 30.11
CA ASN A 39 1.30 13.67 31.36
C ASN A 39 2.78 14.04 31.09
N ALA A 40 3.42 13.41 30.11
CA ALA A 40 4.77 13.74 29.66
C ALA A 40 4.83 15.17 29.11
N ILE A 41 3.86 15.56 28.27
CA ILE A 41 3.77 16.93 27.72
C ILE A 41 3.57 17.94 28.84
N LEU A 42 2.64 17.72 29.77
CA LEU A 42 2.40 18.63 30.89
C LEU A 42 3.61 18.77 31.82
N SER A 43 4.46 17.73 31.91
CA SER A 43 5.65 17.74 32.76
C SER A 43 6.85 18.40 32.08
N ARG A 44 7.08 18.11 30.79
CA ARG A 44 8.30 18.50 30.05
C ARG A 44 8.11 19.74 29.18
N ALA A 45 6.89 19.99 28.69
CA ALA A 45 6.55 21.10 27.80
C ALA A 45 5.14 21.68 28.11
N PRO A 46 4.90 22.24 29.31
CA PRO A 46 3.56 22.67 29.74
C PRO A 46 2.89 23.70 28.81
N HIS A 47 3.69 24.46 28.06
CA HIS A 47 3.21 25.49 27.13
C HIS A 47 2.48 24.95 25.90
N MET A 48 2.58 23.64 25.62
CA MET A 48 1.95 23.01 24.46
C MET A 48 0.43 22.84 24.63
N ILE A 49 -0.03 22.47 25.83
CA ILE A 49 -1.45 22.35 26.16
C ILE A 49 -1.90 23.66 26.79
N ARG A 50 -2.64 24.48 26.04
CA ARG A 50 -3.13 25.77 26.52
C ARG A 50 -4.31 26.27 25.70
N ASP A 51 -4.93 27.34 26.20
CA ASP A 51 -5.97 28.06 25.46
C ASP A 51 -5.35 28.78 24.25
N ARG A 52 -6.00 28.65 23.09
CA ARG A 52 -5.59 29.27 21.84
C ARG A 52 -6.77 30.04 21.23
N LYS A 53 -6.51 31.23 20.67
CA LYS A 53 -7.53 32.05 20.02
C LYS A 53 -7.34 32.01 18.51
N TYR A 54 -8.42 31.74 17.78
CA TYR A 54 -8.42 31.74 16.32
C TYR A 54 -9.79 32.19 15.81
N HIS A 55 -9.81 33.16 14.87
CA HIS A 55 -11.03 33.81 14.38
C HIS A 55 -12.04 34.19 15.48
N LEU A 56 -11.56 34.85 16.55
CA LEU A 56 -12.36 35.30 17.71
C LEU A 56 -12.98 34.17 18.56
N LYS A 57 -12.76 32.89 18.23
CA LYS A 57 -13.13 31.74 19.05
C LYS A 57 -11.94 31.31 19.91
N THR A 58 -12.19 31.03 21.18
CA THR A 58 -11.19 30.45 22.09
C THR A 58 -11.34 28.93 22.11
N TYR A 59 -10.27 28.23 21.80
CA TYR A 59 -10.15 26.79 21.89
C TYR A 59 -9.38 26.48 23.17
N ARG A 60 -10.08 25.92 24.16
CA ARG A 60 -9.50 25.64 25.48
C ARG A 60 -8.58 24.42 25.43
N GLN A 61 -7.52 24.45 26.23
CA GLN A 61 -6.61 23.34 26.54
C GLN A 61 -6.29 22.47 25.32
N CYS A 62 -5.71 23.08 24.27
CA CYS A 62 -5.45 22.39 23.01
C CYS A 62 -3.98 22.52 22.59
N CYS A 63 -3.53 21.50 21.86
CA CYS A 63 -2.24 21.40 21.22
C CYS A 63 -2.32 21.80 19.75
N VAL A 64 -1.16 22.07 19.13
CA VAL A 64 -1.04 22.27 17.68
C VAL A 64 -0.39 21.05 17.04
N GLY A 65 -0.90 20.61 15.88
CA GLY A 65 -0.38 19.44 15.16
C GLY A 65 1.13 19.46 14.92
N THR A 66 1.68 20.58 14.42
CA THR A 66 3.13 20.73 14.22
C THR A 66 3.93 20.66 15.52
N GLU A 67 3.42 21.25 16.61
CA GLU A 67 4.08 21.23 17.92
C GLU A 67 4.09 19.80 18.51
N LEU A 68 3.02 19.03 18.32
CA LEU A 68 2.95 17.62 18.74
C LEU A 68 3.97 16.75 17.98
N VAL A 69 4.12 16.97 16.67
CA VAL A 69 5.13 16.29 15.85
C VAL A 69 6.53 16.64 16.32
N ASP A 70 6.82 17.93 16.51
CA ASP A 70 8.13 18.41 16.99
C ASP A 70 8.49 17.80 18.33
N TRP A 71 7.55 17.79 19.28
CA TRP A 71 7.77 17.23 20.61
C TRP A 71 8.05 15.73 20.55
N MET A 72 7.26 14.96 19.78
CA MET A 72 7.40 13.51 19.65
C MET A 72 8.77 13.13 19.09
N MET A 73 9.26 13.86 18.08
CA MET A 73 10.59 13.65 17.50
C MET A 73 11.73 13.99 18.48
N GLN A 74 11.51 14.90 19.43
CA GLN A 74 12.51 15.25 20.44
C GLN A 74 12.55 14.27 21.62
N GLN A 75 11.46 13.55 21.90
CA GLN A 75 11.38 12.66 23.07
C GLN A 75 12.13 11.34 22.89
N THR A 76 12.25 10.83 21.66
CA THR A 76 12.77 9.48 21.44
C THR A 76 13.54 9.38 20.12
N PRO A 77 14.65 8.61 20.07
CA PRO A 77 15.39 8.38 18.84
C PRO A 77 14.68 7.42 17.86
N CYS A 78 13.60 6.72 18.28
CA CYS A 78 12.91 5.76 17.41
C CYS A 78 11.98 6.39 16.36
N VAL A 79 11.82 7.73 16.39
CA VAL A 79 11.04 8.50 15.41
C VAL A 79 11.99 9.22 14.47
N HIS A 80 12.08 8.74 13.24
CA HIS A 80 13.08 9.16 12.25
C HIS A 80 12.55 10.21 11.27
N SER A 81 11.24 10.43 11.23
CA SER A 81 10.61 11.40 10.31
C SER A 81 9.32 11.99 10.86
N ARG A 82 8.95 13.17 10.36
CA ARG A 82 7.65 13.81 10.66
C ARG A 82 6.48 12.95 10.18
N THR A 83 6.63 12.26 9.06
CA THR A 83 5.64 11.33 8.49
C THR A 83 5.36 10.15 9.42
N GLN A 84 6.40 9.60 10.04
CA GLN A 84 6.25 8.54 11.06
C GLN A 84 5.48 9.08 12.28
N ALA A 85 5.83 10.27 12.77
CA ALA A 85 5.13 10.91 13.89
C ALA A 85 3.64 11.17 13.57
N VAL A 86 3.30 11.58 12.35
CA VAL A 86 1.91 11.73 11.89
C VAL A 86 1.15 10.42 12.03
N GLY A 87 1.73 9.29 11.60
CA GLY A 87 1.12 7.97 11.76
C GLY A 87 0.89 7.61 13.23
N MET A 88 1.88 7.86 14.09
CA MET A 88 1.79 7.60 15.53
C MET A 88 0.69 8.42 16.22
N TRP A 89 0.57 9.70 15.89
CA TRP A 89 -0.51 10.55 16.41
C TRP A 89 -1.87 10.19 15.83
N GLN A 90 -1.91 9.72 14.58
CA GLN A 90 -3.14 9.25 13.94
C GLN A 90 -3.74 8.04 14.67
N VAL A 91 -2.93 7.17 15.30
CA VAL A 91 -3.41 6.06 16.16
C VAL A 91 -4.29 6.57 17.29
N LEU A 92 -3.84 7.61 17.99
CA LEU A 92 -4.59 8.21 19.12
C LEU A 92 -5.86 8.92 18.64
N LEU A 93 -5.82 9.50 17.44
CA LEU A 93 -6.95 10.22 16.87
C LEU A 93 -8.05 9.30 16.37
N GLU A 94 -7.72 8.22 15.66
CA GLU A 94 -8.75 7.31 15.13
C GLU A 94 -9.47 6.52 16.22
N ASP A 95 -8.85 6.39 17.39
CA ASP A 95 -9.41 5.73 18.58
C ASP A 95 -10.08 6.72 19.56
N GLY A 96 -10.07 8.02 19.26
CA GLY A 96 -10.79 9.06 20.01
C GLY A 96 -10.11 9.55 21.29
N VAL A 97 -8.83 9.20 21.50
CA VAL A 97 -8.03 9.63 22.66
C VAL A 97 -7.42 11.03 22.44
N LEU A 98 -7.19 11.40 21.18
CA LEU A 98 -6.80 12.74 20.75
C LEU A 98 -7.76 13.25 19.67
N ASN A 99 -8.54 14.27 19.95
CA ASN A 99 -9.58 14.73 19.03
C ASN A 99 -9.19 16.04 18.35
N HIS A 100 -9.42 16.14 17.04
CA HIS A 100 -9.41 17.44 16.37
C HIS A 100 -10.57 18.29 16.91
N VAL A 101 -10.32 19.56 17.25
CA VAL A 101 -11.30 20.40 17.97
C VAL A 101 -12.63 20.61 17.24
N ASP A 102 -12.65 20.49 15.92
CA ASP A 102 -13.86 20.58 15.10
C ASP A 102 -14.33 19.23 14.53
N GLN A 103 -13.63 18.11 14.80
CA GLN A 103 -13.96 16.76 14.29
C GLN A 103 -14.04 16.64 12.75
N GLU A 104 -13.31 17.47 12.02
CA GLU A 104 -13.33 17.48 10.55
C GLU A 104 -12.08 16.87 9.91
N HIS A 105 -11.02 16.62 10.67
CA HIS A 105 -9.72 16.30 10.13
C HIS A 105 -9.12 15.04 10.77
N HIS A 106 -8.47 14.25 9.92
CA HIS A 106 -7.42 13.34 10.36
C HIS A 106 -6.24 14.13 10.93
N PHE A 107 -5.34 13.44 11.63
CA PHE A 107 -4.14 14.08 12.15
C PHE A 107 -3.29 14.62 10.99
N GLN A 108 -2.91 15.88 11.12
CA GLN A 108 -2.09 16.59 10.15
C GLN A 108 -1.02 17.38 10.87
N ASP A 109 0.19 17.29 10.34
CA ASP A 109 1.34 18.12 10.68
C ASP A 109 1.15 19.56 10.15
N LYS A 110 0.17 20.26 10.71
CA LYS A 110 -0.24 21.62 10.34
C LYS A 110 -0.62 22.42 11.58
N TYR A 111 -0.88 23.71 11.37
CA TYR A 111 -1.44 24.60 12.38
C TYR A 111 -2.94 24.33 12.60
N LEU A 112 -3.25 23.12 13.09
CA LEU A 112 -4.58 22.66 13.48
C LEU A 112 -4.58 22.30 14.96
N PHE A 113 -5.73 22.46 15.62
CA PHE A 113 -5.84 22.24 17.06
C PHE A 113 -6.38 20.86 17.40
N TYR A 114 -5.76 20.22 18.37
CA TYR A 114 -6.13 18.91 18.89
C TYR A 114 -6.23 18.95 20.41
N ARG A 115 -7.09 18.12 20.99
CA ARG A 115 -7.34 18.06 22.43
C ARG A 115 -7.30 16.61 22.91
N PHE A 116 -6.58 16.34 23.99
CA PHE A 116 -6.62 15.03 24.65
C PHE A 116 -7.96 14.82 25.34
N LEU A 117 -8.40 13.57 25.42
CA LEU A 117 -9.68 13.20 26.03
C LEU A 117 -9.83 13.74 27.47
N ASP A 118 -8.78 13.65 28.29
CA ASP A 118 -8.80 14.16 29.67
C ASP A 118 -9.05 15.67 29.77
N ASP A 119 -8.65 16.43 28.74
CA ASP A 119 -8.79 17.89 28.68
C ASP A 119 -10.16 18.35 28.13
N GLU A 120 -11.07 17.41 27.82
CA GLU A 120 -12.46 17.76 27.47
C GLU A 120 -13.27 18.30 28.66
N HIS A 121 -12.86 17.95 29.88
CA HIS A 121 -13.45 18.46 31.11
C HIS A 121 -12.75 19.74 31.59
N GLU A 122 -13.54 20.75 32.02
CA GLU A 122 -12.98 22.06 32.41
C GLU A 122 -12.03 21.99 33.61
N ASP A 123 -12.20 21.00 34.49
CA ASP A 123 -11.42 20.81 35.72
C ASP A 123 -10.41 19.64 35.59
N ALA A 124 -9.87 19.41 34.39
CA ALA A 124 -8.89 18.34 34.16
C ALA A 124 -7.72 18.44 35.14
N PRO A 125 -7.49 17.41 35.99
CA PRO A 125 -6.47 17.48 37.02
C PRO A 125 -5.07 17.50 36.41
N LEU A 126 -4.15 18.18 37.09
CA LEU A 126 -2.73 18.07 36.81
C LEU A 126 -2.20 16.69 37.26
N PRO A 127 -1.20 16.13 36.56
CA PRO A 127 -0.63 14.84 36.93
C PRO A 127 -0.06 14.85 38.36
N THR A 128 -0.35 13.82 39.16
CA THR A 128 0.29 13.66 40.48
C THR A 128 1.77 13.30 40.33
N GLU A 129 2.56 13.42 41.40
CA GLU A 129 3.98 13.03 41.35
C GLU A 129 4.17 11.53 41.05
N GLU A 130 3.24 10.69 41.50
CA GLU A 130 3.19 9.27 41.17
C GLU A 130 2.92 9.05 39.68
N GLU A 131 1.95 9.77 39.09
CA GLU A 131 1.63 9.67 37.66
C GLU A 131 2.75 10.22 36.77
N LYS A 132 3.48 11.23 37.23
CA LYS A 132 4.69 11.73 36.54
C LYS A 132 5.78 10.68 36.52
N LYS A 133 6.00 10.01 37.66
CA LYS A 133 6.98 8.92 37.76
C LYS A 133 6.61 7.74 36.87
N GLU A 134 5.35 7.30 36.90
CA GLU A 134 4.83 6.23 36.03
C GLU A 134 5.01 6.60 34.55
N CYS A 135 4.66 7.84 34.20
CA CYS A 135 4.84 8.36 32.85
C CYS A 135 6.31 8.29 32.39
N ASP A 136 7.26 8.71 33.22
CA ASP A 136 8.68 8.67 32.86
C ASP A 136 9.20 7.22 32.65
N GLU A 137 8.67 6.26 33.41
CA GLU A 137 8.99 4.83 33.28
C GLU A 137 8.37 4.20 32.01
N GLU A 138 7.13 4.57 31.66
CA GLU A 138 6.38 3.94 30.56
C GLU A 138 6.44 4.67 29.21
N LEU A 139 6.99 5.90 29.17
CA LEU A 139 7.01 6.72 27.95
C LEU A 139 7.70 6.02 26.78
N GLN A 140 8.84 5.36 27.01
CA GLN A 140 9.59 4.74 25.92
C GLN A 140 8.86 3.54 25.32
N ASP A 141 8.23 2.71 26.15
CA ASP A 141 7.41 1.57 25.69
C ASP A 141 6.14 2.05 24.96
N THR A 142 5.55 3.15 25.44
CA THR A 142 4.42 3.80 24.77
C THR A 142 4.80 4.30 23.38
N MET A 143 5.98 4.91 23.23
CA MET A 143 6.48 5.38 21.93
C MET A 143 6.78 4.21 20.99
N LEU A 144 7.30 3.09 21.50
CA LEU A 144 7.51 1.87 20.71
C LEU A 144 6.18 1.27 20.23
N LEU A 145 5.18 1.18 21.11
CA LEU A 145 3.84 0.71 20.77
C LEU A 145 3.24 1.54 19.64
N LEU A 146 3.25 2.88 19.77
CA LEU A 146 2.70 3.76 18.75
C LEU A 146 3.50 3.70 17.45
N SER A 147 4.82 3.52 17.52
CA SER A 147 5.66 3.35 16.33
C SER A 147 5.32 2.08 15.54
N GLN A 148 4.93 1.00 16.21
CA GLN A 148 4.48 -0.24 15.57
C GLN A 148 3.07 -0.12 14.96
N MET A 149 2.18 0.65 15.60
CA MET A 149 0.79 0.83 15.13
C MET A 149 0.65 1.95 14.10
N GLY A 150 1.59 2.90 14.08
CA GLY A 150 1.54 4.12 13.27
C GLY A 150 1.45 3.89 11.77
N PRO A 151 2.26 3.00 11.16
CA PRO A 151 2.25 2.79 9.70
C PRO A 151 0.87 2.34 9.17
N ASP A 152 0.24 1.36 9.81
CA ASP A 152 -1.08 0.86 9.46
C ASP A 152 -2.19 1.91 9.65
N ALA A 153 -2.15 2.67 10.75
CA ALA A 153 -3.06 3.81 10.96
C ALA A 153 -2.86 4.91 9.90
N HIS A 154 -1.62 5.16 9.49
CA HIS A 154 -1.29 6.12 8.43
C HIS A 154 -1.82 5.65 7.07
N MET A 155 -1.62 4.38 6.71
CA MET A 155 -2.17 3.79 5.49
C MET A 155 -3.69 3.91 5.46
N ARG A 156 -4.40 3.54 6.54
CA ARG A 156 -5.86 3.69 6.61
C ARG A 156 -6.32 5.12 6.44
N MET A 157 -5.64 6.07 7.06
CA MET A 157 -5.93 7.50 6.91
C MET A 157 -5.82 7.94 5.44
N ILE A 158 -4.75 7.52 4.75
CA ILE A 158 -4.52 7.86 3.35
C ILE A 158 -5.54 7.17 2.43
N LEU A 159 -5.87 5.91 2.68
CA LEU A 159 -6.81 5.14 1.84
C LEU A 159 -8.25 5.68 1.85
N ARG A 160 -8.59 6.57 2.79
CA ARG A 160 -9.85 7.33 2.76
C ARG A 160 -9.87 8.39 1.66
N LYS A 161 -8.72 8.80 1.13
CA LYS A 161 -8.63 9.61 -0.09
C LYS A 161 -9.04 8.75 -1.29
N PRO A 162 -9.86 9.27 -2.22
CA PRO A 162 -10.12 8.60 -3.48
C PRO A 162 -8.82 8.27 -4.24
N PRO A 163 -8.74 7.13 -4.94
CA PRO A 163 -7.58 6.72 -5.77
C PRO A 163 -6.90 7.86 -6.54
N GLY A 164 -7.67 8.64 -7.30
CA GLY A 164 -7.14 9.75 -8.12
C GLY A 164 -6.68 11.00 -7.38
N GLN A 165 -6.79 11.05 -6.05
CA GLN A 165 -6.40 12.20 -5.21
C GLN A 165 -5.20 11.91 -4.30
N ARG A 166 -4.56 10.75 -4.46
CA ARG A 166 -3.37 10.35 -3.69
C ARG A 166 -2.11 10.97 -4.29
N THR A 167 -1.27 11.54 -3.43
CA THR A 167 0.04 12.07 -3.83
C THR A 167 1.06 10.94 -4.02
N VAL A 168 2.24 11.24 -4.55
CA VAL A 168 3.32 10.24 -4.67
C VAL A 168 3.74 9.72 -3.29
N ASP A 169 3.82 10.60 -2.29
CA ASP A 169 4.16 10.21 -0.91
C ASP A 169 3.06 9.32 -0.30
N ASP A 170 1.79 9.62 -0.58
CA ASP A 170 0.65 8.79 -0.16
C ASP A 170 0.79 7.36 -0.70
N LEU A 171 1.14 7.23 -1.98
CA LEU A 171 1.29 5.94 -2.63
C LEU A 171 2.47 5.13 -2.07
N GLU A 172 3.58 5.79 -1.74
CA GLU A 172 4.74 5.10 -1.14
C GLU A 172 4.40 4.59 0.27
N ILE A 173 3.70 5.38 1.09
CA ILE A 173 3.26 4.95 2.43
C ILE A 173 2.32 3.74 2.33
N ILE A 174 1.36 3.76 1.41
CA ILE A 174 0.49 2.60 1.19
C ILE A 174 1.33 1.39 0.76
N TYR A 175 2.20 1.57 -0.25
CA TYR A 175 3.02 0.50 -0.81
C TYR A 175 3.89 -0.20 0.25
N GLU A 176 4.56 0.55 1.13
CA GLU A 176 5.37 -0.01 2.21
C GLU A 176 4.54 -0.90 3.14
N GLU A 177 3.30 -0.50 3.46
CA GLU A 177 2.40 -1.34 4.26
C GLU A 177 1.92 -2.59 3.50
N LEU A 178 1.71 -2.52 2.19
CA LEU A 178 1.35 -3.70 1.38
C LEU A 178 2.43 -4.78 1.38
N LEU A 179 3.70 -4.44 1.65
CA LEU A 179 4.78 -5.43 1.78
C LEU A 179 4.59 -6.36 2.98
N HIS A 180 3.92 -5.88 4.03
CA HIS A 180 3.69 -6.60 5.27
C HIS A 180 2.40 -7.46 5.26
N ILE A 181 1.54 -7.28 4.24
CA ILE A 181 0.27 -8.02 4.12
C ILE A 181 0.51 -9.39 3.49
N LYS A 182 0.30 -10.46 4.27
CA LYS A 182 0.52 -11.85 3.84
C LYS A 182 -0.26 -12.24 2.57
N ALA A 183 -1.54 -11.84 2.45
CA ALA A 183 -2.34 -12.07 1.24
C ALA A 183 -1.68 -11.52 -0.03
N LEU A 184 -0.87 -10.47 0.08
CA LEU A 184 -0.21 -9.83 -1.07
C LEU A 184 1.23 -10.33 -1.28
N SER A 185 1.77 -11.17 -0.40
CA SER A 185 3.17 -11.63 -0.45
C SER A 185 3.57 -12.28 -1.78
N HIS A 186 2.63 -12.96 -2.44
CA HIS A 186 2.83 -13.64 -3.72
C HIS A 186 2.77 -12.71 -4.95
N LEU A 187 2.39 -11.45 -4.77
CA LEU A 187 2.32 -10.48 -5.86
C LEU A 187 3.66 -9.79 -6.08
N SER A 188 3.95 -9.45 -7.34
CA SER A 188 5.16 -8.69 -7.70
C SER A 188 5.13 -7.27 -7.12
N THR A 189 6.30 -6.66 -7.02
CA THR A 189 6.47 -5.26 -6.59
C THR A 189 5.69 -4.30 -7.48
N THR A 190 5.71 -4.51 -8.80
CA THR A 190 4.92 -3.73 -9.78
C THR A 190 3.42 -3.81 -9.49
N VAL A 191 2.89 -5.02 -9.25
CA VAL A 191 1.47 -5.19 -8.91
C VAL A 191 1.14 -4.49 -7.60
N LYS A 192 1.98 -4.60 -6.55
CA LYS A 192 1.75 -3.90 -5.28
C LYS A 192 1.76 -2.37 -5.46
N ARG A 193 2.65 -1.82 -6.28
CA ARG A 193 2.69 -0.37 -6.58
C ARG A 193 1.42 0.08 -7.30
N GLU A 194 0.94 -0.69 -8.28
CA GLU A 194 -0.33 -0.41 -8.95
C GLU A 194 -1.53 -0.51 -7.98
N LEU A 195 -1.53 -1.52 -7.10
CA LEU A 195 -2.56 -1.70 -6.07
C LEU A 195 -2.64 -0.51 -5.13
N ALA A 196 -1.51 0.06 -4.69
CA ALA A 196 -1.50 1.26 -3.84
C ALA A 196 -2.30 2.43 -4.47
N GLY A 197 -2.29 2.53 -5.80
CA GLY A 197 -3.03 3.52 -6.56
C GLY A 197 -4.54 3.33 -6.60
N VAL A 198 -5.04 2.10 -6.44
CA VAL A 198 -6.47 1.76 -6.66
C VAL A 198 -7.19 1.22 -5.44
N LEU A 199 -6.46 0.75 -4.43
CA LEU A 199 -7.01 0.11 -3.25
C LEU A 199 -8.03 1.01 -2.55
N ILE A 200 -9.17 0.45 -2.17
CA ILE A 200 -10.24 1.14 -1.44
C ILE A 200 -10.28 0.57 -0.03
N PHE A 201 -10.32 1.44 0.98
CA PHE A 201 -10.55 1.03 2.36
C PHE A 201 -12.05 0.98 2.64
N GLU A 202 -12.53 -0.15 3.16
CA GLU A 202 -13.94 -0.37 3.50
C GLU A 202 -14.05 -0.90 4.93
N SER A 203 -14.94 -0.34 5.73
CA SER A 203 -15.12 -0.70 7.14
C SER A 203 -16.58 -0.94 7.46
N HIS A 204 -16.85 -1.95 8.28
CA HIS A 204 -18.19 -2.34 8.69
C HIS A 204 -18.29 -2.48 10.20
N ALA A 205 -19.21 -1.74 10.82
CA ALA A 205 -19.29 -1.66 12.27
C ALA A 205 -19.91 -2.90 12.94
N LYS A 206 -20.80 -3.63 12.25
CA LYS A 206 -21.63 -4.68 12.87
C LYS A 206 -21.34 -6.07 12.31
N GLY A 207 -21.13 -7.03 13.20
CA GLY A 207 -21.15 -8.45 12.91
C GLY A 207 -22.53 -8.89 12.41
N GLY A 208 -22.54 -9.96 11.62
CA GLY A 208 -23.74 -10.45 10.92
C GLY A 208 -24.09 -9.68 9.65
N THR A 209 -23.39 -8.57 9.34
CA THR A 209 -23.54 -7.86 8.07
C THR A 209 -23.15 -8.78 6.90
N VAL A 210 -24.02 -8.89 5.90
CA VAL A 210 -23.74 -9.64 4.68
C VAL A 210 -23.00 -8.72 3.71
N LEU A 211 -21.77 -9.08 3.34
CA LEU A 211 -20.94 -8.28 2.45
C LEU A 211 -21.35 -8.48 0.98
N PHE A 212 -21.65 -9.73 0.59
CA PHE A 212 -22.30 -10.08 -0.67
C PHE A 212 -22.90 -11.48 -0.59
N ASN A 213 -23.82 -11.79 -1.50
CA ASN A 213 -24.51 -13.08 -1.55
C ASN A 213 -23.97 -14.00 -2.67
N GLN A 214 -24.05 -15.31 -2.44
CA GLN A 214 -23.87 -16.31 -3.46
C GLN A 214 -24.86 -16.08 -4.62
N GLY A 215 -24.36 -16.17 -5.85
CA GLY A 215 -25.13 -15.94 -7.08
C GLY A 215 -25.14 -14.49 -7.57
N GLU A 216 -24.66 -13.53 -6.78
CA GLU A 216 -24.48 -12.15 -7.22
C GLU A 216 -23.31 -12.02 -8.21
N GLU A 217 -23.27 -10.93 -8.96
CA GLU A 217 -22.13 -10.62 -9.83
C GLU A 217 -20.86 -10.36 -8.98
N GLY A 218 -19.72 -10.88 -9.43
CA GLY A 218 -18.44 -10.58 -8.82
C GLY A 218 -17.91 -9.21 -9.20
N THR A 219 -18.05 -8.22 -8.32
CA THR A 219 -17.61 -6.83 -8.59
C THR A 219 -16.27 -6.46 -7.97
N SER A 220 -15.84 -7.14 -6.91
CA SER A 220 -14.64 -6.74 -6.16
C SER A 220 -13.90 -7.92 -5.52
N TRP A 221 -12.60 -7.75 -5.27
CA TRP A 221 -11.73 -8.62 -4.49
C TRP A 221 -11.46 -7.96 -3.14
N TYR A 222 -11.46 -8.74 -2.06
CA TYR A 222 -11.33 -8.24 -0.69
C TYR A 222 -10.17 -8.92 0.05
N ILE A 223 -9.48 -8.17 0.88
CA ILE A 223 -8.46 -8.63 1.81
C ILE A 223 -8.83 -8.14 3.20
N ILE A 224 -8.74 -9.01 4.20
CA ILE A 224 -9.15 -8.70 5.58
C ILE A 224 -7.98 -8.02 6.29
N LEU A 225 -8.15 -6.75 6.67
CA LEU A 225 -7.20 -6.03 7.52
C LEU A 225 -7.49 -6.26 9.00
N LYS A 226 -8.77 -6.26 9.37
CA LYS A 226 -9.20 -6.44 10.76
C LYS A 226 -10.47 -7.27 10.83
N GLY A 227 -10.52 -8.17 11.81
CA GLY A 227 -11.69 -9.00 12.10
C GLY A 227 -11.74 -10.30 11.30
N SER A 228 -12.95 -10.86 11.17
CA SER A 228 -13.16 -12.17 10.57
C SER A 228 -14.52 -12.29 9.88
N VAL A 229 -14.61 -13.19 8.91
CA VAL A 229 -15.83 -13.45 8.14
C VAL A 229 -16.11 -14.94 8.00
N ASN A 230 -17.38 -15.30 7.93
CA ASN A 230 -17.82 -16.63 7.59
C ASN A 230 -18.10 -16.73 6.08
N VAL A 231 -17.60 -17.79 5.45
CA VAL A 231 -17.92 -18.16 4.07
C VAL A 231 -19.10 -19.12 4.10
N VAL A 232 -20.21 -18.75 3.46
CA VAL A 232 -21.49 -19.48 3.54
C VAL A 232 -21.91 -19.95 2.15
N ILE A 233 -22.27 -21.23 2.01
CA ILE A 233 -22.78 -21.80 0.76
C ILE A 233 -24.18 -22.37 0.97
N TYR A 234 -25.11 -22.04 0.08
CA TYR A 234 -26.48 -22.58 0.12
C TYR A 234 -26.47 -24.11 0.13
N GLY A 235 -27.22 -24.70 1.06
CA GLY A 235 -27.28 -26.16 1.27
C GLY A 235 -26.11 -26.76 2.05
N LYS A 236 -25.02 -26.00 2.31
CA LYS A 236 -23.87 -26.44 3.13
C LYS A 236 -23.70 -25.66 4.44
N GLY A 237 -24.25 -24.45 4.53
CA GLY A 237 -24.05 -23.57 5.68
C GLY A 237 -22.67 -22.91 5.65
N VAL A 238 -22.10 -22.66 6.84
CA VAL A 238 -20.74 -22.10 6.98
C VAL A 238 -19.72 -23.16 6.60
N VAL A 239 -18.94 -22.92 5.54
CA VAL A 239 -17.93 -23.88 5.04
C VAL A 239 -16.53 -23.60 5.57
N CYS A 240 -16.19 -22.35 5.85
CA CYS A 240 -14.97 -21.95 6.55
C CYS A 240 -15.09 -20.53 7.12
N THR A 241 -14.11 -20.15 7.94
CA THR A 241 -13.95 -18.80 8.51
C THR A 241 -12.61 -18.24 8.08
N LEU A 242 -12.59 -16.99 7.64
CA LEU A 242 -11.39 -16.25 7.23
C LEU A 242 -11.09 -15.16 8.26
N HIS A 243 -9.81 -14.85 8.46
CA HIS A 243 -9.33 -13.91 9.45
C HIS A 243 -8.38 -12.87 8.83
N GLU A 244 -7.86 -11.98 9.66
CA GLU A 244 -6.87 -10.97 9.27
C GLU A 244 -5.72 -11.57 8.46
N GLY A 245 -5.41 -10.94 7.32
CA GLY A 245 -4.41 -11.39 6.37
C GLY A 245 -4.88 -12.42 5.34
N ASP A 246 -6.11 -12.94 5.44
CA ASP A 246 -6.76 -13.73 4.39
C ASP A 246 -7.42 -12.84 3.33
N ASP A 247 -7.68 -13.40 2.14
CA ASP A 247 -8.38 -12.74 1.04
C ASP A 247 -9.51 -13.60 0.46
N PHE A 248 -10.48 -12.97 -0.19
CA PHE A 248 -11.62 -13.66 -0.81
C PHE A 248 -12.25 -12.89 -1.97
N GLY A 249 -13.03 -13.60 -2.79
CA GLY A 249 -13.79 -13.00 -3.89
C GLY A 249 -13.03 -12.84 -5.20
N LYS A 250 -11.75 -13.26 -5.28
CA LYS A 250 -10.94 -13.21 -6.51
C LYS A 250 -11.51 -14.04 -7.67
N LEU A 251 -12.07 -15.23 -7.38
CA LEU A 251 -12.49 -16.20 -8.41
C LEU A 251 -13.53 -15.65 -9.40
N ALA A 252 -14.49 -14.87 -8.89
CA ALA A 252 -15.57 -14.31 -9.70
C ALA A 252 -15.05 -13.24 -10.68
N LEU A 253 -13.95 -12.57 -10.36
CA LEU A 253 -13.33 -11.56 -11.24
C LEU A 253 -12.61 -12.19 -12.43
N VAL A 254 -11.95 -13.33 -12.19
CA VAL A 254 -11.12 -14.03 -13.20
C VAL A 254 -12.00 -14.76 -14.21
N ASN A 255 -13.06 -15.42 -13.75
CA ASN A 255 -13.88 -16.30 -14.58
C ASN A 255 -15.16 -15.64 -15.12
N ASP A 256 -15.37 -14.36 -14.81
CA ASP A 256 -16.62 -13.64 -15.09
C ASP A 256 -17.87 -14.44 -14.69
N ALA A 257 -17.81 -15.03 -13.50
CA ALA A 257 -18.82 -15.96 -12.99
C ALA A 257 -19.49 -15.40 -11.73
N PRO A 258 -20.74 -15.79 -11.42
CA PRO A 258 -21.40 -15.41 -10.17
C PRO A 258 -20.63 -15.85 -8.92
N ARG A 259 -20.86 -15.15 -7.79
CA ARG A 259 -20.28 -15.50 -6.49
C ARG A 259 -20.62 -16.94 -6.11
N ALA A 260 -19.60 -17.75 -5.82
CA ALA A 260 -19.78 -19.15 -5.42
C ALA A 260 -20.23 -19.34 -3.95
N ALA A 261 -20.13 -18.30 -3.13
CA ALA A 261 -20.48 -18.28 -1.72
C ALA A 261 -20.91 -16.86 -1.29
N SER A 262 -21.67 -16.76 -0.19
CA SER A 262 -21.94 -15.51 0.53
C SER A 262 -20.85 -15.25 1.57
N ILE A 263 -20.59 -13.98 1.86
CA ILE A 263 -19.66 -13.55 2.90
C ILE A 263 -20.43 -12.79 3.97
N VAL A 264 -20.29 -13.22 5.22
CA VAL A 264 -20.98 -12.62 6.38
C VAL A 264 -19.96 -12.29 7.45
N LEU A 265 -19.97 -11.06 7.94
CA LEU A 265 -19.08 -10.63 9.01
C LEU A 265 -19.35 -11.45 10.28
N ARG A 266 -18.28 -11.94 10.89
CA ARG A 266 -18.37 -12.74 12.10
C ARG A 266 -18.39 -11.88 13.36
N GLU A 267 -17.77 -10.70 13.31
CA GLU A 267 -17.63 -9.78 14.43
C GLU A 267 -17.80 -8.32 14.01
N ASP A 268 -17.88 -7.44 15.02
CA ASP A 268 -18.00 -6.00 14.84
C ASP A 268 -16.67 -5.37 14.38
N ASN A 269 -16.74 -4.19 13.75
CA ASN A 269 -15.59 -3.38 13.33
C ASN A 269 -14.58 -4.12 12.43
N CYS A 270 -15.08 -4.80 11.39
CA CYS A 270 -14.24 -5.44 10.38
C CYS A 270 -13.74 -4.41 9.35
N HIS A 271 -12.47 -4.53 8.95
CA HIS A 271 -11.84 -3.66 7.96
C HIS A 271 -11.34 -4.48 6.78
N PHE A 272 -11.55 -3.96 5.57
CA PHE A 272 -11.17 -4.60 4.33
C PHE A 272 -10.41 -3.63 3.44
N LEU A 273 -9.44 -4.18 2.72
CA LEU A 273 -8.95 -3.62 1.48
C LEU A 273 -9.76 -4.20 0.33
N ARG A 274 -10.24 -3.35 -0.56
CA ARG A 274 -11.05 -3.73 -1.72
C ARG A 274 -10.41 -3.26 -3.01
N VAL A 275 -10.41 -4.13 -4.02
CA VAL A 275 -10.05 -3.80 -5.41
C VAL A 275 -11.24 -4.11 -6.30
N ASP A 276 -11.71 -3.13 -7.06
CA ASP A 276 -12.83 -3.33 -7.97
C ASP A 276 -12.41 -4.04 -9.25
N LYS A 277 -13.36 -4.72 -9.90
CA LYS A 277 -13.15 -5.57 -11.09
C LYS A 277 -12.44 -4.84 -12.22
N GLU A 278 -12.80 -3.59 -12.46
CA GLU A 278 -12.21 -2.77 -13.52
C GLU A 278 -10.72 -2.53 -13.28
N ASP A 279 -10.37 -2.09 -12.06
CA ASP A 279 -8.99 -1.88 -11.65
C ASP A 279 -8.21 -3.19 -11.59
N PHE A 280 -8.79 -4.26 -11.04
CA PHE A 280 -8.17 -5.59 -11.01
C PHE A 280 -7.80 -6.07 -12.43
N ASN A 281 -8.73 -5.97 -13.37
CA ASN A 281 -8.50 -6.37 -14.76
C ASN A 281 -7.53 -5.41 -15.47
N ARG A 282 -7.56 -4.11 -15.16
CA ARG A 282 -6.61 -3.14 -15.71
C ARG A 282 -5.19 -3.49 -15.28
N ILE A 283 -4.95 -3.71 -14.00
CA ILE A 283 -3.63 -4.06 -13.47
C ILE A 283 -3.10 -5.33 -14.13
N LEU A 284 -3.93 -6.37 -14.29
CA LEU A 284 -3.50 -7.59 -14.98
C LEU A 284 -3.12 -7.34 -16.44
N ARG A 285 -3.89 -6.51 -17.16
CA ARG A 285 -3.57 -6.13 -18.55
C ARG A 285 -2.31 -5.29 -18.64
N ASP A 286 -2.12 -4.35 -17.72
CA ASP A 286 -0.96 -3.45 -17.72
C ASP A 286 0.33 -4.22 -17.40
N VAL A 287 0.27 -5.18 -16.48
CA VAL A 287 1.38 -6.10 -16.21
C VAL A 287 1.73 -6.91 -17.46
N GLU A 288 0.74 -7.48 -18.16
CA GLU A 288 1.00 -8.24 -19.38
C GLU A 288 1.49 -7.34 -20.53
N ALA A 289 0.97 -6.12 -20.66
CA ALA A 289 1.38 -5.14 -21.67
C ALA A 289 2.81 -4.63 -21.44
N ASN A 290 3.25 -4.57 -20.19
CA ASN A 290 4.61 -4.20 -19.81
C ASN A 290 5.57 -5.40 -19.79
N THR A 291 5.07 -6.63 -19.99
CA THR A 291 5.88 -7.85 -20.03
C THR A 291 6.14 -8.26 -21.48
N VAL A 292 7.41 -8.45 -21.84
CA VAL A 292 7.82 -9.01 -23.14
C VAL A 292 8.30 -10.44 -22.90
N ARG A 293 7.70 -11.40 -23.60
CA ARG A 293 8.08 -12.81 -23.52
C ARG A 293 8.62 -13.27 -24.87
N LEU A 294 9.91 -13.60 -24.90
CA LEU A 294 10.53 -14.27 -26.03
C LEU A 294 10.26 -15.76 -25.89
N LYS A 295 9.72 -16.36 -26.95
CA LYS A 295 9.39 -17.78 -26.99
C LYS A 295 10.24 -18.51 -28.02
N GLU A 296 10.75 -19.68 -27.62
CA GLU A 296 11.31 -20.67 -28.53
C GLU A 296 10.58 -21.99 -28.31
N HIS A 297 10.12 -22.62 -29.38
CA HIS A 297 9.35 -23.88 -29.31
C HIS A 297 8.12 -23.79 -28.38
N ASP A 298 7.39 -22.67 -28.45
CA ASP A 298 6.22 -22.35 -27.61
C ASP A 298 6.48 -22.25 -26.10
N GLN A 299 7.75 -22.22 -25.67
CA GLN A 299 8.15 -22.01 -24.28
C GLN A 299 8.75 -20.62 -24.09
N ASP A 300 8.39 -19.95 -22.99
CA ASP A 300 8.99 -18.68 -22.58
C ASP A 300 10.47 -18.92 -22.23
N VAL A 301 11.40 -18.37 -23.04
CA VAL A 301 12.86 -18.52 -22.85
C VAL A 301 13.53 -17.25 -22.31
N LEU A 302 12.89 -16.10 -22.43
CA LEU A 302 13.29 -14.86 -21.79
C LEU A 302 12.06 -13.98 -21.52
N VAL A 303 11.91 -13.52 -20.29
CA VAL A 303 10.85 -12.63 -19.84
C VAL A 303 11.48 -11.32 -19.39
N LEU A 304 11.03 -10.23 -20.01
CA LEU A 304 11.49 -8.88 -19.74
C LEU A 304 10.33 -8.03 -19.24
N GLU A 305 10.58 -7.15 -18.29
CA GLU A 305 9.61 -6.14 -17.85
C GLU A 305 10.08 -4.76 -18.31
N LYS A 306 9.17 -3.98 -18.90
CA LYS A 306 9.44 -2.62 -19.31
C LYS A 306 9.60 -1.74 -18.08
N VAL A 307 10.75 -1.07 -17.95
CA VAL A 307 10.99 -0.09 -16.89
C VAL A 307 10.11 1.14 -17.19
N PRO A 308 9.23 1.55 -16.26
CA PRO A 308 8.46 2.77 -16.42
C PRO A 308 9.43 3.95 -16.59
N ALA A 309 9.15 4.84 -17.55
CA ALA A 309 9.89 6.09 -17.65
C ALA A 309 9.57 6.91 -16.40
N GLY A 310 10.46 6.91 -15.41
CA GLY A 310 10.30 7.76 -14.24
C GLY A 310 10.15 9.23 -14.67
N ASN A 311 9.33 10.00 -13.94
CA ASN A 311 9.12 11.43 -14.13
C ASN A 311 10.40 12.27 -13.84
N ARG A 312 11.54 11.96 -14.47
CA ARG A 312 12.68 12.85 -14.52
C ARG A 312 12.51 13.78 -15.71
N ALA A 313 11.83 14.89 -15.47
CA ALA A 313 11.93 16.06 -16.31
C ALA A 313 13.38 16.58 -16.22
N SER A 314 14.24 16.11 -17.12
CA SER A 314 15.50 16.78 -17.43
C SER A 314 15.50 17.11 -18.91
N ASN A 315 15.37 18.40 -19.21
CA ASN A 315 15.66 19.01 -20.49
C ASN A 315 16.96 18.43 -21.07
N GLN A 316 16.85 17.61 -22.11
CA GLN A 316 17.92 17.42 -23.08
C GLN A 316 17.40 16.63 -24.30
N GLY A 317 17.49 17.27 -25.47
CA GLY A 317 17.75 16.59 -26.74
C GLY A 317 16.61 15.79 -27.37
N ASN A 318 16.45 15.98 -28.68
CA ASN A 318 15.46 15.31 -29.51
C ASN A 318 15.89 13.86 -29.86
N SER A 319 16.11 13.02 -28.85
CA SER A 319 16.32 11.56 -29.00
C SER A 319 15.13 10.82 -28.42
N GLN A 320 14.57 9.89 -29.20
CA GLN A 320 13.43 9.07 -28.78
C GLN A 320 13.72 8.43 -27.41
N PRO A 321 12.76 8.41 -26.47
CA PRO A 321 12.94 7.73 -25.20
C PRO A 321 13.14 6.23 -25.48
N GLN A 322 14.38 5.77 -25.38
CA GLN A 322 14.68 4.35 -25.50
C GLN A 322 14.06 3.61 -24.32
N GLN A 323 13.14 2.72 -24.62
CA GLN A 323 12.44 1.92 -23.64
C GLN A 323 13.46 0.99 -22.97
N LYS A 324 13.69 1.19 -21.67
CA LYS A 324 14.57 0.35 -20.86
C LYS A 324 13.78 -0.86 -20.38
N TYR A 325 14.37 -2.05 -20.45
CA TYR A 325 13.76 -3.29 -20.00
C TYR A 325 14.64 -3.92 -18.91
N THR A 326 14.02 -4.64 -17.99
CA THR A 326 14.68 -5.44 -16.94
C THR A 326 14.44 -6.91 -17.20
N VAL A 327 15.49 -7.74 -17.06
CA VAL A 327 15.36 -9.19 -17.19
C VAL A 327 14.69 -9.76 -15.93
N MET A 328 13.56 -10.46 -16.11
CA MET A 328 12.81 -11.09 -15.01
C MET A 328 13.15 -12.57 -14.85
N SER A 329 13.27 -13.29 -15.96
CA SER A 329 13.69 -14.69 -16.01
C SER A 329 14.12 -15.07 -17.43
N GLY A 330 14.87 -16.16 -17.57
CA GLY A 330 15.24 -16.72 -18.87
C GLY A 330 16.23 -17.87 -18.74
N THR A 331 16.57 -18.50 -19.86
CA THR A 331 17.65 -19.50 -19.88
C THR A 331 19.01 -18.80 -19.77
N PRO A 332 20.05 -19.46 -19.23
CA PRO A 332 21.39 -18.89 -19.14
C PRO A 332 21.89 -18.30 -20.47
N GLU A 333 21.64 -19.00 -21.57
CA GLU A 333 22.04 -18.60 -22.91
C GLU A 333 21.28 -17.35 -23.38
N LYS A 334 19.96 -17.30 -23.18
CA LYS A 334 19.15 -16.13 -23.60
C LYS A 334 19.40 -14.90 -22.75
N ILE A 335 19.71 -15.07 -21.47
CA ILE A 335 20.12 -13.97 -20.60
C ILE A 335 21.47 -13.41 -21.10
N LEU A 336 22.45 -14.27 -21.38
CA LEU A 336 23.74 -13.87 -21.93
C LEU A 336 23.60 -13.14 -23.27
N GLU A 337 22.83 -13.71 -24.20
CA GLU A 337 22.52 -13.10 -25.51
C GLU A 337 21.95 -11.69 -25.34
N HIS A 338 20.92 -11.54 -24.49
CA HIS A 338 20.29 -10.26 -24.23
C HIS A 338 21.26 -9.21 -23.68
N PHE A 339 22.11 -9.57 -22.71
CA PHE A 339 23.10 -8.64 -22.19
C PHE A 339 24.13 -8.26 -23.25
N LEU A 340 24.64 -9.21 -24.05
CA LEU A 340 25.59 -8.92 -25.13
C LEU A 340 25.00 -7.98 -26.20
N GLU A 341 23.72 -8.17 -26.57
CA GLU A 341 23.02 -7.33 -27.56
C GLU A 341 22.69 -5.93 -27.04
N THR A 342 22.51 -5.78 -25.73
CA THR A 342 22.16 -4.49 -25.10
C THR A 342 23.38 -3.67 -24.67
N ILE A 343 24.60 -4.23 -24.75
CA ILE A 343 25.85 -3.48 -24.53
C ILE A 343 25.95 -2.31 -25.50
N ARG A 344 26.17 -1.12 -24.96
CA ARG A 344 26.45 0.08 -25.75
C ARG A 344 27.91 0.45 -25.67
N LEU A 345 28.53 0.56 -26.84
CA LEU A 345 29.94 0.91 -27.00
C LEU A 345 30.19 2.44 -27.08
N GLU A 346 29.17 3.25 -26.82
CA GLU A 346 29.28 4.71 -26.84
C GLU A 346 29.97 5.21 -25.56
N ALA A 347 31.12 5.88 -25.71
CA ALA A 347 31.98 6.32 -24.59
C ALA A 347 31.28 7.23 -23.55
N THR A 348 30.17 7.89 -23.93
CA THR A 348 29.36 8.73 -23.05
C THR A 348 28.40 7.95 -22.14
N LEU A 349 28.21 6.65 -22.37
CA LEU A 349 27.27 5.78 -21.64
C LEU A 349 27.97 4.69 -20.82
N ASN A 350 29.30 4.71 -20.70
CA ASN A 350 30.08 3.66 -20.04
C ASN A 350 29.56 3.32 -18.63
N GLU A 351 29.28 4.31 -17.77
CA GLU A 351 28.79 4.02 -16.41
C GLU A 351 27.37 3.41 -16.40
N ALA A 352 26.53 3.76 -17.38
CA ALA A 352 25.19 3.19 -17.49
C ALA A 352 25.22 1.74 -18.01
N THR A 353 26.15 1.44 -18.91
CA THR A 353 26.40 0.08 -19.41
C THR A 353 26.96 -0.80 -18.30
N ASP A 354 27.93 -0.30 -17.52
CA ASP A 354 28.52 -1.03 -16.40
C ASP A 354 27.47 -1.36 -15.33
N SER A 355 26.55 -0.43 -15.04
CA SER A 355 25.45 -0.69 -14.10
C SER A 355 24.48 -1.77 -14.57
N VAL A 356 24.20 -1.89 -15.87
CA VAL A 356 23.28 -2.92 -16.41
C VAL A 356 23.92 -4.30 -16.40
N LEU A 357 25.22 -4.39 -16.66
CA LEU A 357 25.96 -5.64 -16.70
C LEU A 357 26.34 -6.17 -15.31
N ASN A 358 26.44 -5.30 -14.32
CA ASN A 358 26.93 -5.67 -12.99
C ASN A 358 26.14 -6.84 -12.37
N ASP A 359 24.81 -6.83 -12.49
CA ASP A 359 23.96 -7.90 -11.95
C ASP A 359 24.30 -9.26 -12.59
N PHE A 360 24.51 -9.29 -13.91
CA PHE A 360 24.91 -10.52 -14.61
C PHE A 360 26.32 -10.96 -14.21
N ILE A 361 27.29 -10.04 -14.21
CA ILE A 361 28.70 -10.35 -13.92
C ILE A 361 28.87 -10.85 -12.47
N MET A 362 28.10 -10.33 -11.52
CA MET A 362 28.15 -10.84 -10.15
C MET A 362 27.45 -12.20 -10.00
N MET A 363 26.32 -12.40 -10.69
CA MET A 363 25.42 -13.52 -10.40
C MET A 363 25.52 -14.70 -11.38
N HIS A 364 26.26 -14.58 -12.50
CA HIS A 364 26.35 -15.66 -13.48
C HIS A 364 26.84 -16.96 -12.86
N CYS A 365 27.69 -16.95 -11.83
CA CYS A 365 28.19 -18.17 -11.21
C CYS A 365 27.09 -19.05 -10.59
N VAL A 366 25.91 -18.49 -10.31
CA VAL A 366 24.74 -19.21 -9.76
C VAL A 366 24.00 -20.02 -10.84
N PHE A 367 23.91 -19.49 -12.06
CA PHE A 367 23.05 -20.06 -13.11
C PHE A 367 23.78 -20.41 -14.41
N MET A 368 25.00 -19.89 -14.62
CA MET A 368 25.90 -20.14 -15.74
C MET A 368 27.38 -20.15 -15.27
N PRO A 369 27.84 -21.26 -14.69
CA PRO A 369 29.23 -21.38 -14.23
C PRO A 369 30.24 -21.11 -15.35
N ASN A 370 31.49 -20.74 -15.01
CA ASN A 370 32.54 -20.45 -16.00
C ASN A 370 32.79 -21.58 -17.01
N THR A 371 32.54 -22.83 -16.61
CA THR A 371 32.63 -23.99 -17.51
C THR A 371 31.61 -23.97 -18.64
N GLN A 372 30.51 -23.24 -18.50
CA GLN A 372 29.47 -23.02 -19.52
C GLN A 372 29.57 -21.61 -20.14
N LEU A 373 29.81 -20.58 -19.32
CA LEU A 373 29.90 -19.19 -19.77
C LEU A 373 31.07 -18.98 -20.72
N CYS A 374 32.27 -19.45 -20.40
CA CYS A 374 33.45 -19.21 -21.25
C CYS A 374 33.30 -19.83 -22.65
N PRO A 375 32.86 -21.09 -22.81
CA PRO A 375 32.54 -21.63 -24.13
C PRO A 375 31.45 -20.84 -24.88
N ALA A 376 30.40 -20.40 -24.19
CA ALA A 376 29.33 -19.60 -24.80
C ALA A 376 29.84 -18.25 -25.30
N LEU A 377 30.68 -17.56 -24.54
CA LEU A 377 31.32 -16.30 -24.95
C LEU A 377 32.22 -16.49 -26.18
N VAL A 378 33.00 -17.58 -26.21
CA VAL A 378 33.83 -17.92 -27.38
C VAL A 378 32.95 -18.19 -28.60
N ALA A 379 31.83 -18.90 -28.44
CA ALA A 379 30.87 -19.14 -29.51
C ALA A 379 30.27 -17.84 -30.06
N HIS A 380 29.85 -16.92 -29.19
CA HIS A 380 29.35 -15.59 -29.60
C HIS A 380 30.42 -14.75 -30.29
N TYR A 381 31.66 -14.77 -29.81
CA TYR A 381 32.76 -14.03 -30.41
C TYR A 381 33.07 -14.48 -31.85
N HIS A 382 32.90 -15.77 -32.14
CA HIS A 382 33.10 -16.34 -33.48
C HIS A 382 31.82 -16.44 -34.33
N ALA A 383 30.66 -16.03 -33.80
CA ALA A 383 29.39 -16.13 -34.50
C ALA A 383 29.36 -15.19 -35.72
N GLN A 384 28.88 -15.69 -36.86
CA GLN A 384 28.64 -14.85 -38.03
C GLN A 384 27.27 -14.19 -37.96
N PRO A 385 27.10 -12.95 -38.43
CA PRO A 385 25.80 -12.28 -38.47
C PRO A 385 24.79 -13.10 -39.28
N SER A 386 23.66 -13.41 -38.68
CA SER A 386 22.54 -14.10 -39.35
C SER A 386 21.95 -13.20 -40.45
N ARG A 387 22.22 -13.52 -41.72
CA ARG A 387 21.52 -12.89 -42.86
C ARG A 387 20.06 -13.34 -42.86
N TYR A 388 19.13 -12.46 -42.54
CA TYR A 388 17.71 -12.66 -42.78
C TYR A 388 17.46 -13.00 -44.26
N ARG A 389 16.82 -14.14 -44.53
CA ARG A 389 16.22 -14.44 -45.84
C ARG A 389 15.00 -13.53 -46.02
N THR A 390 15.16 -12.39 -46.69
CA THR A 390 14.04 -11.76 -47.38
C THR A 390 13.61 -12.70 -48.50
N GLY A 391 12.42 -13.27 -48.38
CA GLY A 391 11.80 -14.05 -49.44
C GLY A 391 11.55 -13.16 -50.66
N GLU A 392 12.33 -13.36 -51.72
CA GLU A 392 11.95 -12.93 -53.06
C GLU A 392 10.76 -13.78 -53.53
N ASN A 393 9.54 -13.35 -53.19
CA ASN A 393 8.38 -13.65 -54.02
C ASN A 393 8.44 -12.72 -55.24
N GLY A 394 9.26 -13.10 -56.21
CA GLY A 394 9.24 -12.54 -57.56
C GLY A 394 8.02 -13.05 -58.32
N LEU A 395 6.85 -12.46 -58.05
CA LEU A 395 5.73 -12.45 -58.99
C LEU A 395 5.89 -11.21 -59.87
N CYS A 396 6.23 -11.41 -61.15
CA CYS A 396 5.92 -10.48 -62.22
C CYS A 396 5.59 -11.27 -63.50
N PRO A 397 4.79 -10.70 -64.41
CA PRO A 397 3.67 -11.38 -65.04
C PRO A 397 3.98 -11.92 -66.44
N GLN A 398 3.01 -12.71 -66.91
CA GLN A 398 2.82 -13.21 -68.28
C GLN A 398 3.46 -12.37 -69.40
N GLN A 399 4.23 -13.07 -70.23
CA GLN A 399 4.04 -13.10 -71.69
C GLN A 399 4.30 -14.50 -72.22
#